data_AF-A0A847T718-F1
#
_entry.id   AF-A0A847T718-F1
#
_cell.length_a   1.000
_cell.length_b   1.000
_cell.length_c   1.000
_cell.angle_alpha   90.00
_cell.angle_beta   90.00
_cell.angle_gamma   90.00
#
_symmetry.space_group_name_H-M   'P 1'
#
loop_
_entity.id
_entity.type
_entity.pdbx_description
1 polymer ?
#
loop_
_entity_poly.entity_id
_entity_poly.type
_entity_poly.pdbx_seq_one_letter_code
_entity_poly.pdbx_strand_id
1 'polypeptide(L)'
;MRSENTFGVRFALRQNKNKRKDYSVYARIACNNSPERELTIKGSFQLENWDAEKGGPYLTSKELKEFATYLEKVKSKLTAIFQDLELKEGVLTAENIKNCYLGIGPDIQKVTMLQLCKIAYDKFKTEIKKGSIKNYGATNGYVERYCQWKYAAGDIPLRHLNFNFIDGLYTYILQNPIKPNDPCNKNGAMKHMERVKKMVKWAGKNGWCEKDALSDFSVNFKRKETEYLTWE
;
A
#
# COMPACT_ATOMS: atom_id res chain seq x y z
N MET A 1 -6.78 3.83 35.17
CA MET A 1 -7.97 3.93 34.30
C MET A 1 -7.50 3.79 32.87
N ARG A 2 -7.91 2.73 32.16
CA ARG A 2 -7.69 2.64 30.71
C ARG A 2 -8.61 3.67 30.06
N SER A 3 -8.05 4.69 29.43
CA SER A 3 -8.81 5.53 28.49
C SER A 3 -9.13 4.64 27.28
N GLU A 4 -10.34 4.07 27.25
CA GLU A 4 -10.84 3.34 26.10
C GLU A 4 -10.99 4.32 24.94
N ASN A 5 -10.31 4.05 23.82
CA ASN A 5 -10.48 4.86 22.62
C ASN A 5 -11.93 4.73 22.15
N THR A 6 -12.60 5.86 21.92
CA THR A 6 -14.00 5.86 21.47
C THR A 6 -14.05 5.93 19.94
N PHE A 7 -14.91 5.13 19.33
CA PHE A 7 -15.11 5.12 17.89
C PHE A 7 -16.59 4.93 17.55
N GLY A 8 -17.09 5.71 16.59
CA GLY A 8 -18.48 5.63 16.15
C GLY A 8 -18.62 6.00 14.68
N VAL A 9 -19.46 5.25 13.97
CA VAL A 9 -19.88 5.56 12.61
C VAL A 9 -21.39 5.67 12.60
N ARG A 10 -21.91 6.80 12.14
CA ARG A 10 -23.35 7.05 11.97
C ARG A 10 -23.63 7.49 10.55
N PHE A 11 -24.74 7.07 9.97
CA PHE A 11 -25.14 7.58 8.66
C PHE A 11 -26.21 8.65 8.81
N ALA A 12 -26.12 9.69 8.00
CA ALA A 12 -27.05 10.82 8.01
C ALA A 12 -27.32 11.33 6.61
N LEU A 13 -28.54 11.82 6.39
CA LEU A 13 -28.88 12.56 5.18
C LEU A 13 -28.54 14.03 5.33
N ARG A 14 -28.12 14.65 4.23
CA ARG A 14 -28.06 16.10 4.07
C ARG A 14 -28.61 16.48 2.72
N GLN A 15 -29.47 17.49 2.71
CA GLN A 15 -30.11 17.99 1.50
C GLN A 15 -29.08 18.62 0.55
N ASN A 16 -29.17 18.28 -0.74
CA ASN A 16 -28.34 18.88 -1.77
C ASN A 16 -28.83 20.30 -2.07
N LYS A 17 -27.91 21.28 -2.09
CA LYS A 17 -28.24 22.71 -2.28
C LYS A 17 -28.96 23.01 -3.61
N ASN A 18 -28.73 22.20 -4.64
CA ASN A 18 -29.12 22.51 -6.02
C ASN A 18 -30.36 21.75 -6.52
N LYS A 19 -30.96 20.85 -5.71
CA LYS A 19 -32.10 20.02 -6.13
C LYS A 19 -33.12 19.87 -4.99
N ARG A 20 -34.40 20.14 -5.26
CA ARG A 20 -35.49 19.90 -4.30
C ARG A 20 -35.70 18.40 -4.12
N LYS A 21 -35.89 17.98 -2.86
CA LYS A 21 -36.11 16.57 -2.44
C LYS A 21 -35.00 15.58 -2.82
N ASP A 22 -33.78 16.07 -3.06
CA ASP A 22 -32.62 15.23 -3.30
C ASP A 22 -31.64 15.34 -2.14
N TYR A 23 -31.29 14.20 -1.55
CA TYR A 23 -30.43 14.12 -0.39
C TYR A 23 -29.20 13.28 -0.68
N SER A 24 -28.08 13.67 -0.09
CA SER A 24 -26.87 12.85 -0.08
C SER A 24 -26.78 12.09 1.25
N VAL A 25 -26.38 10.82 1.17
CA VAL A 25 -26.08 9.97 2.33
C VAL A 25 -24.62 10.17 2.69
N TYR A 26 -24.36 10.53 3.94
CA TYR A 26 -23.03 10.70 4.51
C TYR A 26 -22.79 9.69 5.63
N ALA A 27 -21.58 9.14 5.69
CA ALA A 27 -21.07 8.48 6.88
C ALA A 27 -20.32 9.51 7.73
N ARG A 28 -20.78 9.72 8.96
CA ARG A 28 -20.12 10.53 9.98
C ARG A 28 -19.25 9.63 10.83
N ILE A 29 -17.97 9.97 10.89
CA ILE A 29 -16.94 9.26 11.62
C ILE A 29 -16.59 10.10 12.84
N ALA A 30 -16.80 9.54 14.02
CA ALA A 30 -16.38 10.10 15.30
C ALA A 30 -15.30 9.18 15.89
N CYS A 31 -14.21 9.77 16.37
CA CYS A 31 -13.14 9.03 17.03
C CYS A 31 -12.50 9.90 18.10
N ASN A 32 -12.48 9.40 19.35
CA ASN A 32 -11.94 10.09 20.50
C ASN A 32 -12.49 11.53 20.63
N ASN A 33 -11.68 12.47 21.10
CA ASN A 33 -11.99 13.90 21.16
C ASN A 33 -11.67 14.64 19.83
N SER A 34 -11.56 13.93 18.71
CA SER A 34 -11.26 14.55 17.41
C SER A 34 -12.54 15.06 16.72
N PRO A 35 -12.46 16.16 15.95
CA PRO A 35 -13.60 16.67 15.19
C PRO A 35 -14.18 15.60 14.25
N GLU A 36 -15.52 15.46 14.26
CA GLU A 36 -16.20 14.52 13.37
C GLU A 36 -15.88 14.80 11.90
N ARG A 37 -15.72 13.73 11.11
CA ARG A 37 -15.47 13.83 9.67
C ARG A 37 -16.54 13.11 8.89
N GLU A 38 -16.92 13.71 7.77
CA GLU A 38 -17.97 13.17 6.90
C GLU A 38 -17.39 12.60 5.61
N LEU A 39 -17.97 11.49 5.18
CA LEU A 39 -17.67 10.79 3.95
C LEU A 39 -18.97 10.67 3.14
N THR A 40 -18.99 11.16 1.90
CA THR A 40 -20.14 10.99 1.01
C THR A 40 -20.22 9.55 0.55
N ILE A 41 -21.36 8.90 0.79
CA ILE A 41 -21.61 7.50 0.39
C ILE A 41 -22.45 7.44 -0.89
N LYS A 42 -23.50 8.25 -0.97
CA LYS A 42 -24.39 8.31 -2.13
C LYS A 42 -24.84 9.75 -2.35
N GLY A 43 -24.72 10.23 -3.59
CA GLY A 43 -24.99 11.62 -3.94
C GLY A 43 -26.47 11.96 -4.19
N SER A 44 -27.34 10.95 -4.30
CA SER A 44 -28.77 11.15 -4.52
C SER A 44 -29.57 10.04 -3.86
N PHE A 45 -30.51 10.43 -3.00
CA PHE A 45 -31.35 9.56 -2.19
C PHE A 45 -32.65 10.28 -1.83
N GLN A 46 -33.74 9.52 -1.79
CA GLN A 46 -35.08 10.01 -1.46
C GLN A 46 -35.31 9.94 0.04
N LEU A 47 -35.83 11.03 0.63
CA LEU A 47 -36.07 11.12 2.08
C LEU A 47 -37.07 10.08 2.56
N GLU A 48 -38.06 9.76 1.73
CA GLU A 48 -39.15 8.83 2.02
C GLU A 48 -38.65 7.40 2.25
N ASN A 49 -37.47 7.09 1.72
CA ASN A 49 -36.84 5.77 1.85
C ASN A 49 -35.86 5.67 3.03
N TRP A 50 -35.77 6.70 3.88
CA TRP A 50 -34.81 6.77 4.98
C TRP A 50 -35.49 6.67 6.35
N ASP A 51 -35.00 5.74 7.18
CA ASP A 51 -35.31 5.59 8.58
C ASP A 51 -34.32 6.41 9.41
N ALA A 52 -34.75 7.57 9.89
CA ALA A 52 -33.91 8.48 10.67
C ALA A 52 -33.53 7.92 12.05
N GLU A 53 -34.37 7.07 12.64
CA GLU A 53 -34.13 6.46 13.95
C GLU A 53 -33.04 5.39 13.85
N LYS A 54 -33.09 4.57 12.79
CA LYS A 54 -32.05 3.56 12.52
C LYS A 54 -30.80 4.15 11.85
N GLY A 55 -30.91 5.34 11.26
CA GLY A 55 -29.83 5.95 10.48
C GLY A 55 -29.52 5.13 9.22
N GLY A 56 -30.54 4.68 8.49
CA GLY A 56 -30.37 3.83 7.31
C GLY A 56 -31.63 3.80 6.42
N PRO A 57 -31.60 3.09 5.29
CA PRO A 57 -32.76 2.97 4.42
C PRO A 57 -33.82 2.01 4.99
N TYR A 58 -35.10 2.21 4.64
CA TYR A 58 -36.15 1.23 4.91
C TYR A 58 -35.92 -0.08 4.12
N LEU A 59 -36.16 -1.23 4.74
CA LEU A 59 -35.89 -2.54 4.12
C LEU A 59 -37.07 -3.08 3.30
N THR A 60 -37.72 -2.22 2.51
CA THR A 60 -38.93 -2.54 1.76
C THR A 60 -38.63 -3.09 0.36
N SER A 61 -37.74 -2.44 -0.38
CA SER A 61 -37.34 -2.86 -1.73
C SER A 61 -36.01 -3.63 -1.74
N LYS A 62 -35.75 -4.38 -2.82
CA LYS A 62 -34.48 -5.09 -3.03
C LYS A 62 -33.30 -4.11 -3.06
N GLU A 63 -33.44 -2.99 -3.78
CA GLU A 63 -32.41 -1.96 -3.89
C GLU A 63 -32.05 -1.33 -2.54
N LEU A 64 -33.06 -1.09 -1.68
CA LEU A 64 -32.83 -0.53 -0.35
C LEU A 64 -32.16 -1.54 0.59
N LYS A 65 -32.51 -2.83 0.49
CA LYS A 65 -31.83 -3.91 1.23
C LYS A 65 -30.36 -4.07 0.80
N GLU A 66 -30.08 -3.98 -0.50
CA GLU A 66 -28.71 -3.99 -1.04
C GLU A 66 -27.93 -2.77 -0.55
N PHE A 67 -28.57 -1.59 -0.54
CA PHE A 67 -27.96 -0.38 -0.02
C PHE A 67 -27.69 -0.45 1.48
N ALA A 68 -28.62 -0.98 2.29
CA ALA A 68 -28.39 -1.23 3.72
C ALA A 68 -27.19 -2.15 3.94
N THR A 69 -27.11 -3.24 3.18
CA THR A 69 -25.97 -4.17 3.21
C THR A 69 -24.66 -3.46 2.84
N TYR A 70 -24.70 -2.54 1.88
CA TYR A 70 -23.55 -1.72 1.52
C TYR A 70 -23.13 -0.78 2.65
N LEU A 71 -24.06 -0.12 3.34
CA LEU A 71 -23.76 0.72 4.52
C LEU A 71 -23.08 -0.10 5.63
N GLU A 72 -23.55 -1.32 5.91
CA GLU A 72 -22.90 -2.21 6.88
C GLU A 72 -21.47 -2.59 6.44
N LYS A 73 -21.25 -2.86 5.16
CA LYS A 73 -19.88 -3.09 4.63
C LYS A 73 -18.98 -1.87 4.83
N VAL A 74 -19.49 -0.66 4.61
CA VAL A 74 -18.76 0.59 4.85
C VAL A 74 -18.39 0.72 6.33
N LYS A 75 -19.36 0.50 7.23
CA LYS A 75 -19.16 0.54 8.67
C LYS A 75 -18.10 -0.47 9.11
N SER A 76 -18.20 -1.73 8.69
CA SER A 76 -17.23 -2.78 8.99
C SER A 76 -15.81 -2.43 8.52
N LYS A 77 -15.65 -1.85 7.32
CA LYS A 77 -14.34 -1.38 6.84
C LYS A 77 -13.76 -0.27 7.71
N LEU A 78 -14.58 0.72 8.08
CA LEU A 78 -14.14 1.83 8.94
C LEU A 78 -13.75 1.32 10.34
N THR A 79 -14.49 0.37 10.89
CA THR A 79 -14.16 -0.29 12.16
C THR A 79 -12.84 -1.07 12.06
N ALA A 80 -12.61 -1.81 10.98
CA ALA A 80 -11.36 -2.54 10.78
C ALA A 80 -10.16 -1.59 10.68
N ILE A 81 -10.31 -0.44 10.00
CA ILE A 81 -9.27 0.60 9.94
C ILE A 81 -8.98 1.17 11.32
N PHE A 82 -10.01 1.46 12.12
CA PHE A 82 -9.84 1.94 13.48
C PHE A 82 -9.04 0.93 14.34
N GLN A 83 -9.42 -0.35 14.30
CA GLN A 83 -8.72 -1.43 15.02
C GLN A 83 -7.26 -1.57 14.56
N ASP A 84 -7.00 -1.49 13.25
CA ASP A 84 -5.64 -1.56 12.71
C ASP A 84 -4.78 -0.37 13.16
N LEU A 85 -5.34 0.84 13.18
CA LEU A 85 -4.64 2.03 13.67
C LEU A 85 -4.39 1.96 15.18
N GLU A 86 -5.31 1.40 15.94
CA GLU A 86 -5.17 1.20 17.39
C GLU A 86 -4.05 0.20 17.70
N LEU A 87 -4.01 -0.94 16.99
CA LEU A 87 -2.97 -1.96 17.13
C LEU A 87 -1.58 -1.46 16.73
N LYS A 88 -1.51 -0.55 15.74
CA LYS A 88 -0.25 0.00 15.23
C LYS A 88 0.26 1.22 16.02
N GLU A 89 -0.41 1.58 17.11
CA GLU A 89 -0.15 2.81 17.88
C GLU A 89 -0.12 4.07 17.00
N GLY A 90 -0.95 4.08 15.95
CA GLY A 90 -1.05 5.19 15.00
C GLY A 90 -1.85 6.36 15.56
N VAL A 91 -1.87 7.47 14.82
CA VAL A 91 -2.70 8.63 15.17
C VAL A 91 -4.19 8.31 15.00
N LEU A 92 -4.89 8.08 16.11
CA LEU A 92 -6.33 7.79 16.15
C LEU A 92 -7.15 9.09 16.07
N THR A 93 -7.44 9.51 14.85
CA THR A 93 -8.35 10.64 14.57
C THR A 93 -9.36 10.28 13.49
N ALA A 94 -10.55 10.90 13.52
CA ALA A 94 -11.58 10.70 12.51
C ALA A 94 -11.08 11.05 11.10
N GLU A 95 -10.21 12.05 10.99
CA GLU A 95 -9.56 12.43 9.74
C GLU A 95 -8.62 11.33 9.24
N ASN A 96 -7.77 10.76 10.09
CA ASN A 96 -6.88 9.68 9.68
C ASN A 96 -7.65 8.42 9.26
N ILE A 97 -8.72 8.07 9.97
CA ILE A 97 -9.59 6.93 9.61
C ILE A 97 -10.26 7.17 8.26
N LYS A 98 -10.82 8.37 8.05
CA LYS A 98 -11.42 8.77 6.76
C LYS A 98 -10.38 8.70 5.64
N ASN A 99 -9.19 9.19 5.90
CA ASN A 99 -8.09 9.20 4.96
C ASN A 99 -7.67 7.76 4.59
N CYS A 100 -7.44 6.89 5.57
CA CYS A 100 -7.19 5.47 5.35
C CYS A 100 -8.31 4.81 4.52
N TYR A 101 -9.58 5.13 4.79
CA TYR A 101 -10.72 4.61 4.04
C TYR A 101 -10.74 5.08 2.58
N LEU A 102 -10.44 6.36 2.34
CA LEU A 102 -10.33 6.95 1.01
C LEU A 102 -9.02 6.59 0.30
N GLY A 103 -8.07 5.95 1.00
CA GLY A 103 -6.71 5.73 0.51
C GLY A 103 -5.86 6.99 0.41
N ILE A 104 -6.28 8.05 1.11
CA ILE A 104 -5.56 9.32 1.27
C ILE A 104 -4.75 9.20 2.56
N GLY A 105 -3.51 9.66 2.61
CA GLY A 105 -2.64 9.46 3.78
C GLY A 105 -1.17 9.51 3.39
N PRO A 106 -0.24 9.60 4.37
CA PRO A 106 1.18 9.75 4.09
C PRO A 106 1.70 8.52 3.36
N ASP A 107 1.79 8.60 2.03
CA ASP A 107 2.58 7.76 1.12
C ASP A 107 2.31 6.25 1.05
N ILE A 108 1.55 5.64 1.97
CA ILE A 108 1.31 4.18 2.03
C ILE A 108 0.69 3.62 0.75
N GLN A 109 -0.09 4.42 0.02
CA GLN A 109 -0.76 3.96 -1.21
C GLN A 109 -0.15 4.48 -2.52
N LYS A 110 0.82 5.41 -2.45
CA LYS A 110 1.34 6.09 -3.65
C LYS A 110 2.77 5.70 -4.00
N VAL A 111 3.55 5.20 -3.05
CA VAL A 111 4.93 4.82 -3.34
C VAL A 111 4.91 3.60 -4.25
N THR A 112 5.52 3.77 -5.42
CA THR A 112 5.76 2.70 -6.38
C THR A 112 7.15 2.12 -6.21
N MET A 113 7.41 1.00 -6.88
CA MET A 113 8.73 0.37 -6.86
C MET A 113 9.81 1.29 -7.44
N LEU A 114 9.53 2.02 -8.52
CA LEU A 114 10.51 2.96 -9.10
C LEU A 114 10.75 4.18 -8.22
N GLN A 115 9.70 4.70 -7.58
CA GLN A 115 9.85 5.77 -6.59
C GLN A 115 10.70 5.30 -5.40
N LEU A 116 10.45 4.10 -4.88
CA LEU A 116 11.25 3.51 -3.82
C LEU A 116 12.72 3.37 -4.25
N CYS A 117 12.99 2.90 -5.47
CA CYS A 117 14.34 2.80 -6.03
C CYS A 117 15.08 4.14 -6.00
N LYS A 118 14.41 5.24 -6.37
CA LYS A 118 14.99 6.59 -6.35
C LYS A 118 15.27 7.08 -4.92
N ILE A 119 14.25 7.02 -4.06
CA ILE A 119 14.34 7.49 -2.67
C ILE A 119 15.40 6.69 -1.91
N ALA A 120 15.42 5.37 -2.07
CA ALA A 120 16.40 4.50 -1.42
C ALA A 120 17.82 4.73 -1.95
N TYR A 121 17.98 5.01 -3.25
CA TYR A 121 19.28 5.35 -3.82
C TYR A 121 19.84 6.63 -3.19
N ASP A 122 19.06 7.70 -3.14
CA ASP A 122 19.48 8.98 -2.56
C ASP A 122 19.79 8.85 -1.06
N LYS A 123 18.96 8.09 -0.34
CA LYS A 123 19.17 7.78 1.09
C LYS A 123 20.43 6.97 1.35
N PHE A 124 20.69 5.92 0.57
CA PHE A 124 21.84 5.03 0.78
C PHE A 124 23.14 5.59 0.22
N LYS A 125 23.09 6.60 -0.65
CA LYS A 125 24.27 7.23 -1.25
C LYS A 125 25.22 7.83 -0.20
N THR A 126 24.68 8.31 0.91
CA THR A 126 25.47 8.87 2.03
C THR A 126 25.94 7.80 3.02
N GLU A 127 25.26 6.66 3.09
CA GLU A 127 25.52 5.59 4.07
C GLU A 127 26.49 4.50 3.58
N ILE A 128 26.66 4.34 2.26
CA ILE A 128 27.38 3.19 1.68
C ILE A 128 28.51 3.65 0.75
N LYS A 129 29.62 2.90 0.75
CA LYS A 129 30.77 3.09 -0.15
C LYS A 129 30.34 3.22 -1.63
N LYS A 130 31.06 4.08 -2.37
CA LYS A 130 30.84 4.38 -3.81
C LYS A 130 30.71 3.14 -4.70
N GLY A 131 31.52 2.11 -4.47
CA GLY A 131 31.44 0.86 -5.23
C GLY A 131 30.11 0.12 -5.05
N SER A 132 29.52 0.17 -3.86
CA SER A 132 28.26 -0.49 -3.55
C SER A 132 27.05 0.28 -4.07
N ILE A 133 27.04 1.63 -3.98
CA ILE A 133 25.94 2.45 -4.51
C ILE A 133 25.82 2.34 -6.03
N LYS A 134 26.95 2.17 -6.75
CA LYS A 134 26.93 1.85 -8.19
C LYS A 134 26.09 0.62 -8.50
N ASN A 135 26.15 -0.40 -7.64
CA ASN A 135 25.36 -1.62 -7.83
C ASN A 135 23.86 -1.42 -7.55
N TYR A 136 23.47 -0.46 -6.69
CA TYR A 136 22.06 -0.07 -6.56
C TYR A 136 21.56 0.60 -7.84
N GLY A 137 22.40 1.43 -8.49
CA GLY A 137 22.07 2.01 -9.80
C GLY A 137 21.80 0.93 -10.85
N ALA A 138 22.65 -0.10 -10.91
CA ALA A 138 22.43 -1.25 -11.79
C ALA A 138 21.15 -2.02 -11.45
N THR A 139 20.86 -2.26 -10.15
CA THR A 139 19.59 -2.86 -9.72
C THR A 139 18.39 -2.02 -10.16
N ASN A 140 18.44 -0.70 -9.97
CA ASN A 140 17.34 0.20 -10.33
C ASN A 140 17.05 0.14 -11.84
N GLY A 141 18.09 0.07 -12.68
CA GLY A 141 17.92 -0.09 -14.13
C GLY A 141 17.26 -1.42 -14.51
N TYR A 142 17.56 -2.52 -13.81
CA TYR A 142 16.87 -3.79 -14.03
C TYR A 142 15.41 -3.74 -13.58
N VAL A 143 15.14 -3.15 -12.42
CA VAL A 143 13.78 -2.99 -11.90
C VAL A 143 12.93 -2.15 -12.85
N GLU A 144 13.46 -1.04 -13.35
CA GLU A 144 12.79 -0.18 -14.33
C GLU A 144 12.40 -0.93 -15.60
N ARG A 145 13.37 -1.61 -16.24
CA ARG A 145 13.11 -2.38 -17.48
C ARG A 145 12.12 -3.52 -17.25
N TYR A 146 12.24 -4.22 -16.13
CA TYR A 146 11.30 -5.26 -15.76
C TYR A 146 9.88 -4.73 -15.56
N CYS A 147 9.74 -3.61 -14.86
CA CYS A 147 8.45 -2.99 -14.62
C CYS A 147 7.78 -2.54 -15.92
N GLN A 148 8.54 -1.92 -16.83
CA GLN A 148 8.08 -1.54 -18.16
C GLN A 148 7.68 -2.74 -19.03
N TRP A 149 8.42 -3.85 -18.92
CA TRP A 149 8.12 -5.08 -19.66
C TRP A 149 6.89 -5.82 -19.12
N LYS A 150 6.69 -5.87 -17.80
CA LYS A 150 5.66 -6.70 -17.17
C LYS A 150 4.34 -5.98 -16.89
N TYR A 151 4.38 -4.70 -16.55
CA TYR A 151 3.20 -3.96 -16.08
C TYR A 151 2.77 -2.91 -17.10
N ALA A 152 1.47 -2.86 -17.42
CA ALA A 152 0.92 -1.90 -18.38
C ALA A 152 1.15 -0.43 -17.95
N ALA A 153 1.17 -0.16 -16.64
CA ALA A 153 1.47 1.17 -16.10
C ALA A 153 2.97 1.50 -16.08
N GLY A 154 3.84 0.54 -16.46
CA GLY A 154 5.29 0.66 -16.41
C GLY A 154 5.89 0.65 -15.00
N ASP A 155 5.06 0.46 -13.96
CA ASP A 155 5.45 0.46 -12.56
C ASP A 155 4.46 -0.38 -11.73
N ILE A 156 4.82 -0.68 -10.49
CA ILE A 156 4.01 -1.43 -9.53
C ILE A 156 3.95 -0.68 -8.19
N PRO A 157 2.75 -0.41 -7.63
CA PRO A 157 2.61 0.11 -6.28
C PRO A 157 3.18 -0.87 -5.25
N LEU A 158 3.88 -0.38 -4.21
CA LEU A 158 4.56 -1.24 -3.24
C LEU A 158 3.60 -2.21 -2.51
N ARG A 159 2.33 -1.82 -2.33
CA ARG A 159 1.28 -2.67 -1.74
C ARG A 159 0.94 -3.93 -2.55
N HIS A 160 1.31 -3.97 -3.83
CA HIS A 160 1.07 -5.11 -4.72
C HIS A 160 2.31 -5.99 -4.87
N LEU A 161 3.42 -5.67 -4.18
CA LEU A 161 4.59 -6.52 -4.16
C LEU A 161 4.27 -7.84 -3.45
N ASN A 162 4.74 -8.92 -4.06
CA ASN A 162 4.61 -10.28 -3.56
C ASN A 162 5.77 -11.13 -4.09
N PHE A 163 5.78 -12.41 -3.74
CA PHE A 163 6.77 -13.36 -4.23
C PHE A 163 6.92 -13.36 -5.77
N ASN A 164 5.81 -13.28 -6.51
CA ASN A 164 5.82 -13.31 -7.99
C ASN A 164 6.52 -12.10 -8.63
N PHE A 165 6.58 -10.95 -7.92
CA PHE A 165 7.36 -9.81 -8.38
C PHE A 165 8.85 -10.12 -8.33
N ILE A 166 9.35 -10.57 -7.18
CA ILE A 166 10.79 -10.76 -6.96
C ILE A 166 11.31 -11.99 -7.73
N ASP A 167 10.54 -13.07 -7.80
CA ASP A 167 10.89 -14.26 -8.59
C ASP A 167 10.90 -13.95 -10.11
N GLY A 168 9.90 -13.20 -10.58
CA GLY A 168 9.87 -12.77 -11.97
C GLY A 168 10.98 -11.78 -12.31
N LEU A 169 11.34 -10.88 -11.40
CA LEU A 169 12.49 -9.98 -11.59
C LEU A 169 13.81 -10.77 -11.65
N TYR A 170 13.99 -11.77 -10.78
CA TYR A 170 15.16 -12.65 -10.81
C TYR A 170 15.29 -13.34 -12.16
N THR A 171 14.20 -13.93 -12.66
CA THR A 171 14.15 -14.58 -13.98
C THR A 171 14.45 -13.59 -15.10
N TYR A 172 13.87 -12.39 -15.04
CA TYR A 172 14.09 -11.34 -16.02
C TYR A 172 15.57 -10.92 -16.12
N ILE A 173 16.25 -10.74 -14.98
CA ILE A 173 17.67 -10.36 -14.94
C ILE A 173 18.56 -11.40 -15.61
N LEU A 174 18.26 -12.69 -15.43
CA LEU A 174 19.02 -13.78 -16.06
C LEU A 174 18.83 -13.83 -17.59
N GLN A 175 17.65 -13.45 -18.07
CA GLN A 175 17.30 -13.51 -19.49
C GLN A 175 17.64 -12.22 -20.25
N ASN A 176 17.67 -11.07 -19.58
CA ASN A 176 17.77 -9.75 -20.21
C ASN A 176 18.96 -8.95 -19.65
N PRO A 177 20.21 -9.36 -19.90
CA PRO A 177 21.37 -8.69 -19.34
C PRO A 177 21.49 -7.26 -19.87
N ILE A 178 21.64 -6.28 -18.96
CA ILE A 178 21.87 -4.87 -19.34
C ILE A 178 23.19 -4.73 -20.11
N LYS A 179 24.19 -5.56 -19.80
CA LYS A 179 25.45 -5.65 -20.52
C LYS A 179 25.47 -6.95 -21.32
N PRO A 180 25.27 -6.91 -22.66
CA PRO A 180 25.24 -8.12 -23.47
C PRO A 180 26.50 -8.98 -23.34
N ASN A 181 27.67 -8.33 -23.22
CA ASN A 181 28.97 -9.00 -23.14
C ASN A 181 29.35 -9.43 -21.70
N ASP A 182 28.52 -9.15 -20.70
CA ASP A 182 28.77 -9.43 -19.28
C ASP A 182 27.44 -9.78 -18.58
N PRO A 183 26.82 -10.92 -18.95
CA PRO A 183 25.53 -11.32 -18.40
C PRO A 183 25.62 -11.70 -16.92
N CYS A 184 24.59 -11.36 -16.16
CA CYS A 184 24.51 -11.73 -14.74
C CYS A 184 24.36 -13.25 -14.60
N ASN A 185 25.29 -13.87 -13.87
CA ASN A 185 25.11 -15.24 -13.40
C ASN A 185 24.10 -15.31 -12.24
N LYS A 186 23.74 -16.53 -11.80
CA LYS A 186 22.81 -16.74 -10.68
C LYS A 186 23.19 -15.94 -9.43
N ASN A 187 24.47 -15.97 -9.02
CA ASN A 187 24.93 -15.22 -7.85
C ASN A 187 24.80 -13.70 -8.05
N GLY A 188 25.08 -13.19 -9.25
CA GLY A 188 24.89 -11.79 -9.63
C GLY A 188 23.43 -11.37 -9.54
N ALA A 189 22.51 -12.16 -10.10
CA ALA A 189 21.08 -11.95 -9.98
C ALA A 189 20.62 -11.97 -8.50
N MET A 190 21.13 -12.89 -7.69
CA MET A 190 20.84 -12.94 -6.24
C MET A 190 21.35 -11.70 -5.50
N LYS A 191 22.48 -11.11 -5.90
CA LYS A 191 22.93 -9.81 -5.36
C LYS A 191 21.97 -8.67 -5.71
N HIS A 192 21.31 -8.70 -6.85
CA HIS A 192 20.23 -7.75 -7.14
C HIS A 192 19.03 -7.98 -6.22
N MET A 193 18.64 -9.24 -6.00
CA MET A 193 17.52 -9.59 -5.09
C MET A 193 17.77 -9.14 -3.65
N GLU A 194 18.99 -9.30 -3.13
CA GLU A 194 19.37 -8.77 -1.81
C GLU A 194 19.11 -7.27 -1.68
N ARG A 195 19.47 -6.49 -2.71
CA ARG A 195 19.30 -5.03 -2.72
C ARG A 195 17.83 -4.66 -2.78
N VAL A 196 17.04 -5.34 -3.62
CA VAL A 196 15.58 -5.15 -3.68
C VAL A 196 14.95 -5.46 -2.32
N LYS A 197 15.26 -6.61 -1.71
CA LYS A 197 14.78 -6.95 -0.36
C LYS A 197 15.19 -5.90 0.67
N LYS A 198 16.40 -5.36 0.60
CA LYS A 198 16.85 -4.30 1.52
C LYS A 198 16.06 -3.00 1.34
N MET A 199 15.78 -2.59 0.10
CA MET A 199 14.95 -1.42 -0.20
C MET A 199 13.52 -1.60 0.30
N VAL A 200 12.90 -2.75 0.01
CA VAL A 200 11.51 -3.05 0.41
C VAL A 200 11.38 -3.21 1.92
N LYS A 201 12.35 -3.85 2.59
CA LYS A 201 12.38 -3.92 4.06
C LYS A 201 12.48 -2.52 4.70
N TRP A 202 13.24 -1.61 4.10
CA TRP A 202 13.31 -0.23 4.54
C TRP A 202 11.97 0.50 4.33
N ALA A 203 11.32 0.29 3.19
CA ALA A 203 9.98 0.81 2.92
C ALA A 203 8.94 0.31 3.94
N GLY A 204 8.99 -0.96 4.32
CA GLY A 204 8.13 -1.55 5.35
C GLY A 204 8.34 -0.93 6.74
N LYS A 205 9.58 -0.57 7.10
CA LYS A 205 9.87 0.18 8.33
C LYS A 205 9.29 1.59 8.32
N ASN A 206 9.22 2.24 7.15
CA ASN A 206 8.60 3.54 6.97
C ASN A 206 7.06 3.46 6.83
N GLY A 207 6.48 2.26 6.86
CA GLY A 207 5.04 2.05 6.72
C GLY A 207 4.52 2.20 5.29
N TRP A 208 5.37 2.17 4.26
CA TRP A 208 4.94 2.31 2.86
C TRP A 208 4.44 1.00 2.23
N CYS A 209 4.77 -0.13 2.84
CA CYS A 209 4.26 -1.45 2.47
C CYS A 209 4.22 -2.37 3.68
N GLU A 210 3.71 -3.58 3.50
CA GLU A 210 3.75 -4.62 4.51
C GLU A 210 5.21 -4.93 4.90
N LYS A 211 5.49 -5.01 6.21
CA LYS A 211 6.86 -5.14 6.75
C LYS A 211 7.63 -6.32 6.15
N ASP A 212 6.90 -7.37 5.79
CA ASP A 212 7.43 -8.65 5.30
C ASP A 212 7.00 -8.99 3.87
N ALA A 213 6.67 -7.99 3.03
CA ALA A 213 6.14 -8.20 1.67
C ALA A 213 6.97 -9.16 0.77
N LEU A 214 8.26 -9.34 1.05
CA LEU A 214 9.18 -10.23 0.32
C LEU A 214 9.92 -11.22 1.25
N SER A 215 9.38 -11.54 2.43
CA SER A 215 9.98 -12.49 3.37
C SER A 215 10.25 -13.85 2.73
N ASP A 216 9.27 -14.34 1.96
CA ASP A 216 9.21 -15.71 1.43
C ASP A 216 10.28 -15.98 0.37
N PHE A 217 10.85 -14.93 -0.24
CA PHE A 217 11.93 -15.09 -1.20
C PHE A 217 13.26 -15.37 -0.50
N SER A 218 13.76 -16.59 -0.60
CA SER A 218 15.04 -16.99 0.00
C SER A 218 16.24 -16.54 -0.84
N VAL A 219 17.22 -15.91 -0.21
CA VAL A 219 18.46 -15.50 -0.88
C VAL A 219 19.55 -16.56 -0.66
N ASN A 220 19.78 -17.40 -1.67
CA ASN A 220 20.79 -18.46 -1.65
C ASN A 220 21.92 -18.20 -2.67
N PHE A 221 23.18 -18.31 -2.22
CA PHE A 221 24.36 -18.19 -3.10
C PHE A 221 24.98 -19.56 -3.35
N LYS A 222 25.35 -19.85 -4.60
CA LYS A 222 26.19 -21.00 -4.89
C LYS A 222 27.63 -20.63 -4.55
N ARG A 223 28.24 -21.31 -3.59
CA ARG A 223 29.67 -21.14 -3.26
C ARG A 223 30.49 -21.45 -4.51
N LYS A 224 31.32 -20.51 -4.94
CA LYS A 224 32.33 -20.75 -5.97
C LYS A 224 33.60 -21.14 -5.25
N GLU A 225 34.10 -22.35 -5.51
CA GLU A 225 35.43 -22.73 -5.06
C GLU A 225 36.45 -21.80 -5.73
N THR A 226 37.28 -21.18 -4.91
CA THR A 226 38.29 -20.25 -5.38
C THR A 226 39.59 -21.03 -5.42
N GLU A 227 40.11 -21.29 -6.61
CA GLU A 227 41.47 -21.77 -6.76
C GLU A 227 42.40 -20.65 -6.30
N TYR A 228 43.29 -20.97 -5.36
CA TYR A 228 44.31 -20.06 -4.90
C TYR A 228 45.48 -20.12 -5.88
N LEU A 229 46.06 -18.96 -6.21
CA LEU A 229 47.32 -18.94 -6.96
C LEU A 229 48.40 -19.59 -6.09
N THR A 230 48.96 -20.71 -6.54
CA THR A 230 50.25 -21.19 -6.06
C THR A 230 51.33 -20.38 -6.76
N TRP A 231 52.22 -19.77 -5.98
CA TRP A 231 53.43 -19.16 -6.53
C TRP A 231 54.37 -20.29 -6.96
N GLU A 232 54.67 -20.36 -8.27
CA GLU A 232 55.83 -21.09 -8.81
C GLU A 232 56.99 -20.12 -9.04
#